data_AF-A0A535W607-F1
#
_entry.id   AF-A0A535W607-F1
#
_cell.length_a   1.000
_cell.length_b   1.000
_cell.length_c   1.000
_cell.angle_alpha   90.00
_cell.angle_beta   90.00
_cell.angle_gamma   90.00
#
_symmetry.space_group_name_H-M   'P 1'
#
loop_
_entity.id
_entity.type
_entity.pdbx_description
1 polymer ?
#
loop_
_entity_poly.entity_id
_entity_poly.type
_entity_poly.pdbx_seq_one_letter_code
_entity_poly.pdbx_strand_id
1 'polypeptide(L)' 'MHVGEVYSVLQGLRGTELVEDARLFGADPVTGQRGQAVQRLVIEPHALVFSYEHQVLVEGA' A
#
# COMPACT_ATOMS: atom_id res chain seq x y z
N MET A 1 -4.26 6.95 6.46
CA MET A 1 -4.19 5.51 6.17
C MET A 1 -2.93 4.91 6.78
N HIS A 2 -3.07 3.82 7.50
CA HIS A 2 -2.00 3.06 8.12
C HIS A 2 -1.68 1.81 7.31
N VAL A 3 -0.42 1.38 7.32
CA VAL A 3 -0.01 0.15 6.64
C VAL A 3 -0.76 -1.08 7.16
N GLY A 4 -1.10 -1.08 8.45
CA GLY A 4 -1.90 -2.15 9.07
C GLY A 4 -3.27 -2.35 8.42
N GLU A 5 -3.92 -1.27 7.94
CA GLU A 5 -5.19 -1.37 7.22
C GLU A 5 -5.01 -2.13 5.89
N VAL A 6 -3.89 -1.90 5.20
CA VAL A 6 -3.54 -2.62 3.97
C VAL A 6 -3.23 -4.09 4.26
N TYR A 7 -2.45 -4.38 5.31
CA TYR A 7 -2.22 -5.77 5.75
C TYR A 7 -3.54 -6.50 6.00
N SER A 8 -4.46 -5.92 6.78
CA SER A 8 -5.73 -6.56 7.11
C SER A 8 -6.58 -6.84 5.89
N VAL A 9 -6.62 -5.93 4.92
CA VAL A 9 -7.35 -6.13 3.66
C VAL A 9 -6.73 -7.26 2.86
N LEU A 10 -5.40 -7.24 2.64
CA LEU A 10 -4.70 -8.26 1.86
C LEU A 10 -4.82 -9.64 2.51
N GLN A 11 -4.63 -9.73 3.82
CA GLN A 11 -4.72 -10.98 4.57
C GLN A 11 -6.12 -11.62 4.53
N GLY A 12 -7.17 -10.81 4.32
CA GLY A 12 -8.55 -11.28 4.20
C GLY A 12 -8.95 -11.72 2.79
N LEU A 13 -8.10 -11.55 1.79
CA LEU A 13 -8.42 -11.94 0.41
C LEU A 13 -8.46 -13.46 0.25
N ARG A 14 -9.45 -13.97 -0.48
CA ARG A 14 -9.53 -15.40 -0.80
C ARG A 14 -8.24 -15.83 -1.52
N GLY A 15 -7.62 -16.89 -1.00
CA GLY A 15 -6.38 -17.45 -1.56
C GLY A 15 -5.11 -16.79 -1.04
N THR A 16 -5.21 -15.79 -0.15
CA THR A 16 -4.05 -15.27 0.59
C THR A 16 -3.96 -16.01 1.93
N GLU A 17 -2.95 -16.86 2.07
CA GLU A 17 -2.69 -17.57 3.34
C GLU A 17 -1.92 -16.68 4.32
N LEU A 18 -0.89 -15.99 3.83
CA LEU A 18 -0.02 -15.13 4.64
C LEU A 18 0.42 -13.91 3.82
N VAL A 19 0.41 -12.74 4.45
CA VAL A 19 1.10 -11.54 3.97
C VAL A 19 2.36 -11.36 4.79
N GLU A 20 3.53 -11.62 4.20
CA GLU A 20 4.82 -11.51 4.90
C GLU A 20 5.23 -10.05 5.15
N ASP A 21 5.14 -9.22 4.11
CA ASP A 21 5.43 -7.78 4.19
C ASP A 21 4.44 -6.96 3.36
N ALA A 22 4.13 -5.76 3.85
CA ALA A 22 3.43 -4.72 3.13
C ALA A 22 4.05 -3.38 3.53
N ARG A 23 4.33 -2.55 2.51
CA ARG A 23 4.96 -1.25 2.67
C ARG A 23 4.13 -0.18 1.97
N LEU A 24 3.99 0.97 2.63
CA LEU A 24 3.36 2.15 2.05
C LEU A 24 4.41 3.16 1.62
N PHE A 25 4.21 3.76 0.46
CA PHE A 25 5.06 4.81 -0.07
C PHE A 25 4.17 5.95 -0.53
N GLY A 26 4.50 7.18 -0.13
CA GLY A 26 3.88 8.36 -0.71
C GLY A 26 4.35 8.53 -2.15
N ALA A 27 3.43 8.88 -3.05
CA ALA A 27 3.74 9.23 -4.43
C ALA A 27 3.26 10.65 -4.71
N ASP A 28 4.10 11.44 -5.38
CA ASP A 28 3.70 12.73 -5.92
C ASP A 28 2.80 12.50 -7.15
N PRO A 29 1.54 13.00 -7.16
CA PRO A 29 0.61 12.77 -8.26
C PRO A 29 0.97 13.49 -9.57
N VAL A 30 1.83 14.50 -9.51
CA VAL A 30 2.25 15.30 -10.67
C VAL A 30 3.53 14.73 -11.28
N THR A 31 4.51 14.39 -10.44
CA THR A 31 5.83 13.93 -10.90
C THR A 31 6.00 12.42 -10.91
N GLY A 32 5.14 11.68 -10.19
CA GLY A 32 5.26 10.23 -10.01
C GLY A 32 6.41 9.80 -9.08
N GLN A 33 7.12 10.76 -8.47
CA GLN A 33 8.23 10.41 -7.58
C GLN A 33 7.71 9.73 -6.31
N ARG A 34 8.34 8.61 -5.98
CA ARG A 34 8.05 7.83 -4.79
C ARG A 34 8.95 8.29 -3.64
N GLY A 35 8.34 8.53 -2.49
CA GLY A 35 9.05 8.80 -1.24
C GLY A 35 9.58 7.54 -0.57
N GLN A 36 10.03 7.69 0.67
CA GLN A 36 10.45 6.56 1.51
C GLN A 36 9.24 5.76 2.04
N ALA A 37 9.52 4.54 2.52
CA ALA A 37 8.51 3.72 3.18
C ALA A 37 8.04 4.39 4.47
N VAL A 38 6.72 4.40 4.70
CA VAL A 38 6.10 5.00 5.89
C VAL A 38 5.08 4.07 6.52
N GLN A 39 4.88 4.17 7.84
CA GLN A 39 3.83 3.42 8.54
C GLN A 39 2.44 4.03 8.35
N ARG A 40 2.37 5.33 8.04
CA ARG A 40 1.14 6.10 7.89
C ARG A 40 1.26 7.10 6.76
N LEU A 41 0.31 7.06 5.83
CA LEU A 41 0.06 8.12 4.86
C LEU A 41 -0.98 9.08 5.43
N VAL A 42 -0.60 10.35 5.56
CA VAL A 42 -1.53 11.44 5.88
C VAL A 42 -2.28 11.79 4.60
N ILE A 43 -3.60 11.73 4.68
CA ILE A 43 -4.50 12.08 3.58
C ILE A 43 -5.32 13.26 4.08
N GLU A 44 -5.18 14.40 3.42
CA GLU A 44 -5.95 15.59 3.76
C GLU A 44 -7.45 15.36 3.52
N PRO A 45 -8.36 16.03 4.25
CA PRO A 45 -9.80 15.79 4.17
C PRO A 45 -10.42 15.87 2.77
N HIS A 46 -9.78 16.58 1.85
CA HIS A 46 -10.24 16.79 0.47
C HIS A 46 -9.30 16.21 -0.58
N ALA A 47 -8.30 15.42 -0.15
CA ALA A 47 -7.41 14.72 -1.07
C ALA A 47 -8.09 13.47 -1.65
N LEU A 48 -7.73 13.12 -2.88
CA LEU A 48 -8.14 11.88 -3.52
C LEU A 48 -6.96 10.91 -3.58
N VAL A 49 -7.24 9.65 -3.29
CA VAL A 49 -6.27 8.56 -3.49
C VAL A 49 -6.38 8.10 -4.94
N PHE A 50 -5.22 7.86 -5.56
CA PHE A 50 -5.11 7.29 -6.90
C PHE A 50 -4.22 6.05 -6.84
N SER A 51 -4.45 5.11 -7.75
CA SER A 51 -3.58 3.94 -7.88
C SER A 51 -2.30 4.32 -8.61
N TYR A 52 -1.15 3.91 -8.07
CA TYR A 52 0.13 4.24 -8.68
C TYR A 52 1.13 3.10 -8.50
N GLU A 53 1.50 2.46 -9.61
CA GLU A 53 2.57 1.45 -9.70
C GLU A 53 2.63 0.52 -8.48
N HIS A 54 1.51 -0.15 -8.17
CA HIS A 54 1.49 -1.14 -7.11
C HIS A 54 2.36 -2.32 -7.50
N GLN A 55 3.21 -2.76 -6.57
CA GLN A 55 4.09 -3.90 -6.75
C GLN A 55 3.61 -5.03 -5.85
N VAL A 56 3.49 -6.22 -6.43
CA VAL A 56 3.08 -7.43 -5.71
C VAL A 56 4.07 -8.52 -6.05
N LEU A 57 4.66 -9.11 -5.03
CA LEU A 57 5.42 -10.35 -5.12
C LEU A 57 4.56 -11.45 -4.53
N VAL A 58 4.42 -12.56 -5.26
CA VAL A 58 3.71 -13.74 -4.81
C VAL A 58 4.70 -14.89 -4.82
N GLU A 59 4.83 -15.56 -3.68
CA GLU A 59 5.60 -16.78 -3.53
C GLU A 59 4.62 -17.94 -3.33
N GLY A 60 4.80 -19.00 -4.10
CA GLY A 60 4.00 -20.24 -4.00
C GLY A 60 4.86 -21.39 -3.53
N ALA A 61 4.21 -22.42 -2.98
CA ALA A 61 4.81 -23.73 -2.74
C ALA A 61 4.98 -24.52 -4.04
#